data_AF-A0A0K0MNL4-F1
#
_entry.id   AF-A0A0K0MNL4-F1
#
_cell.length_a   1.000
_cell.length_b   1.000
_cell.length_c   1.000
_cell.angle_alpha   90.00
_cell.angle_beta   90.00
_cell.angle_gamma   90.00
#
_symmetry.space_group_name_H-M   'P 1'
#
loop_
_entity.id
_entity.type
_entity.pdbx_description
1 polymer ?
#
loop_
_entity_poly.entity_id
_entity_poly.type
_entity_poly.pdbx_seq_one_letter_code
_entity_poly.pdbx_strand_id
1 'polypeptide(L)'
;MADQRFTTTLELAVRFGKTLVVAEVDKVEPILYPLLRMDLDRQGPRFVVQIGDKATDYNDTFRLFLVTRNPDPYLPPDARSLLAVTNFTVTRSGLEGQLLGLTLQKERPELEEQKSTMLR
;
A
#
# COMPACT_ATOMS: atom_id res chain seq x y z
N MET A 1 -10.41 12.64 -17.40
CA MET A 1 -11.33 11.50 -17.17
C MET A 1 -10.51 10.45 -16.44
N ALA A 2 -10.91 10.03 -15.24
CA ALA A 2 -10.23 8.93 -14.55
C ALA A 2 -10.15 7.74 -15.51
N ASP A 3 -9.00 7.08 -15.58
CA ASP A 3 -8.74 6.08 -16.61
C ASP A 3 -9.78 4.95 -16.52
N GLN A 4 -10.57 4.75 -17.57
CA GLN A 4 -11.60 3.71 -17.62
C GLN A 4 -10.99 2.33 -17.32
N ARG A 5 -9.72 2.13 -17.66
CA ARG A 5 -8.95 0.92 -17.35
C ARG A 5 -8.75 0.77 -15.85
N PHE A 6 -8.36 1.84 -15.15
CA PHE A 6 -8.17 1.82 -13.70
C PHE A 6 -9.47 1.44 -12.96
N THR A 7 -10.59 2.08 -13.33
CA THR A 7 -11.90 1.79 -12.73
C THR A 7 -12.28 0.32 -12.92
N THR A 8 -12.09 -0.21 -14.13
CA THR A 8 -12.38 -1.62 -14.43
C THR A 8 -11.48 -2.57 -13.63
N THR A 9 -10.18 -2.27 -13.51
CA THR A 9 -9.25 -3.06 -12.70
C THR A 9 -9.61 -3.05 -11.22
N LEU A 10 -10.00 -1.88 -10.69
CA LEU A 10 -10.43 -1.72 -9.30
C LEU A 10 -11.69 -2.54 -9.01
N GLU A 11 -12.72 -2.44 -9.86
CA GLU A 11 -13.96 -3.22 -9.74
C GLU A 11 -13.66 -4.73 -9.70
N LEU A 12 -12.83 -5.23 -10.62
CA LEU A 12 -12.47 -6.65 -10.68
C LEU A 12 -11.66 -7.09 -9.46
N ALA A 13 -10.72 -6.27 -9.00
CA ALA A 13 -9.91 -6.59 -7.83
C ALA A 13 -10.77 -6.70 -6.57
N VAL A 14 -11.70 -5.76 -6.36
CA VAL A 14 -12.66 -5.77 -5.26
C VAL A 14 -13.55 -7.01 -5.32
N ARG A 15 -14.13 -7.30 -6.50
CA ARG A 15 -15.03 -8.45 -6.69
C ARG A 15 -14.35 -9.79 -6.43
N PHE A 16 -13.10 -9.94 -6.87
CA PHE A 16 -12.37 -11.21 -6.79
C PHE A 16 -11.36 -11.28 -5.64
N GLY A 17 -11.42 -10.34 -4.68
CA GLY A 17 -10.58 -10.39 -3.48
C GLY A 17 -9.08 -10.30 -3.78
N LYS A 18 -8.70 -9.53 -4.80
CA LYS A 18 -7.29 -9.39 -5.19
C LYS A 18 -6.61 -8.29 -4.39
N THR A 19 -5.30 -8.43 -4.21
CA THR A 19 -4.47 -7.31 -3.76
C THR A 19 -4.23 -6.36 -4.91
N LEU A 20 -4.63 -5.10 -4.77
CA LEU A 20 -4.36 -4.04 -5.73
C LEU A 20 -3.30 -3.09 -5.16
N VAL A 21 -2.22 -2.89 -5.93
CA VAL A 21 -1.19 -1.90 -5.62
C VAL A 21 -1.29 -0.79 -6.66
N VAL A 22 -1.55 0.43 -6.20
CA VAL A 22 -1.54 1.63 -7.04
C VAL A 22 -0.23 2.36 -6.79
N ALA A 23 0.63 2.40 -7.80
CA ALA A 23 1.92 3.09 -7.73
C ALA A 23 1.81 4.54 -8.19
N GLU A 24 2.80 5.36 -7.81
CA GLU A 24 2.91 6.78 -8.18
C GLU A 24 1.66 7.61 -7.81
N VAL A 25 1.12 7.37 -6.62
CA VAL A 25 -0.04 8.10 -6.13
C VAL A 25 0.37 9.52 -5.70
N ASP A 26 -0.03 10.52 -6.48
CA ASP A 26 0.14 11.94 -6.11
C ASP A 26 -0.97 12.43 -5.18
N LYS A 27 -2.19 11.88 -5.34
CA LYS A 27 -3.38 12.21 -4.57
C LYS A 27 -4.31 11.00 -4.48
N VAL A 28 -5.11 10.93 -3.41
CA VAL A 28 -6.16 9.92 -3.30
C VAL A 28 -7.30 10.26 -4.26
N GLU A 29 -7.56 9.38 -5.21
CA GLU A 29 -8.66 9.57 -6.15
C GLU A 29 -10.03 9.46 -5.44
N PRO A 30 -11.00 10.35 -5.75
CA PRO A 30 -12.34 10.32 -5.14
C PRO A 30 -13.04 8.96 -5.22
N ILE A 31 -12.80 8.20 -6.28
CA ILE A 31 -13.38 6.87 -6.50
C ILE A 31 -12.95 5.84 -5.45
N LEU A 32 -11.85 6.09 -4.74
CA LEU A 32 -11.34 5.20 -3.69
C LEU A 32 -11.99 5.44 -2.33
N TYR A 33 -12.61 6.61 -2.10
CA TYR A 33 -13.17 6.94 -0.79
C TYR A 33 -14.22 5.96 -0.26
N PRO A 34 -15.16 5.44 -1.08
CA PRO A 34 -16.10 4.41 -0.62
C PRO A 34 -15.39 3.16 -0.08
N LEU A 35 -14.28 2.76 -0.72
CA LEU A 35 -13.47 1.63 -0.25
C LEU A 35 -12.68 1.97 1.01
N LEU A 36 -12.07 3.16 1.07
CA LEU A 36 -11.28 3.61 2.23
C LEU A 36 -12.13 3.83 3.48
N ARG A 37 -13.38 4.29 3.31
CA ARG A 37 -14.36 4.45 4.40
C ARG A 37 -15.08 3.16 4.76
N MET A 38 -14.94 2.12 3.95
CA MET A 38 -15.72 0.89 4.07
C MET A 38 -17.24 1.18 4.01
N ASP A 39 -17.65 2.01 3.05
CA ASP A 39 -19.05 2.33 2.76
C ASP A 39 -19.74 1.10 2.11
N LEU A 40 -19.93 0.04 2.90
CA LEU A 40 -20.45 -1.25 2.47
C LEU A 40 -21.96 -1.37 2.75
N ASP A 41 -22.72 -1.61 1.70
CA ASP A 41 -24.14 -1.93 1.78
C ASP A 41 -24.35 -3.44 1.86
N ARG A 42 -25.14 -3.89 2.83
CA ARG A 42 -25.50 -5.30 2.97
C ARG A 42 -26.67 -5.64 2.06
N GLN A 43 -26.45 -6.51 1.08
CA GLN A 43 -27.48 -7.05 0.19
C GLN A 43 -27.59 -8.56 0.42
N GLY A 44 -28.51 -8.94 1.32
CA GLY A 44 -28.69 -10.33 1.75
C GLY A 44 -27.41 -10.86 2.45
N PRO A 45 -26.77 -11.93 1.92
CA PRO A 45 -25.52 -12.46 2.47
C PRO A 45 -24.27 -11.75 1.95
N ARG A 46 -24.39 -10.85 0.97
CA ARG A 46 -23.24 -10.18 0.33
C ARG A 46 -23.11 -8.74 0.83
N PHE A 47 -21.89 -8.23 0.79
CA PHE A 47 -21.62 -6.80 0.90
C PHE A 47 -21.37 -6.23 -0.49
N VAL A 48 -21.78 -4.99 -0.71
CA VAL A 48 -21.65 -4.27 -1.97
C VAL A 48 -21.08 -2.90 -1.68
N VAL A 49 -20.22 -2.39 -2.55
CA VAL A 49 -19.64 -1.05 -2.46
C VAL A 49 -19.85 -0.30 -3.77
N GLN A 50 -20.15 1.00 -3.68
CA GLN A 50 -20.32 1.85 -4.85
C GLN A 50 -18.94 2.30 -5.37
N ILE A 51 -18.62 1.96 -6.62
CA ILE A 51 -17.38 2.36 -7.31
C ILE A 51 -17.79 3.09 -8.59
N GLY A 52 -17.59 4.41 -8.59
CA GLY A 52 -18.13 5.27 -9.65
C GLY A 52 -19.65 5.12 -9.75
N ASP A 53 -20.14 4.75 -10.94
CA ASP A 53 -21.56 4.57 -11.20
C ASP A 53 -22.05 3.12 -11.01
N LYS A 54 -21.17 2.20 -10.55
CA LYS A 54 -21.51 0.78 -10.39
C LYS A 54 -21.44 0.29 -8.95
N ALA A 55 -22.45 -0.50 -8.58
CA ALA A 55 -22.46 -1.29 -7.36
C ALA A 55 -21.66 -2.59 -7.58
N THR A 56 -20.62 -2.82 -6.77
CA THR A 56 -19.70 -3.96 -6.91
C THR A 56 -19.73 -4.84 -5.67
N ASP A 57 -19.93 -6.15 -5.85
CA ASP A 57 -19.80 -7.16 -4.78
C ASP A 57 -18.43 -7.01 -4.10
N TYR A 58 -18.42 -6.80 -2.79
CA TYR A 58 -17.22 -6.64 -1.99
C TYR A 58 -16.74 -8.00 -1.46
N ASN A 59 -15.46 -8.29 -1.68
CA ASN A 59 -14.79 -9.48 -1.15
C ASN A 59 -13.88 -9.09 0.03
N ASP A 60 -14.02 -9.79 1.16
CA ASP A 60 -13.29 -9.51 2.41
C ASP A 60 -11.78 -9.78 2.35
N THR A 61 -11.34 -10.59 1.39
CA THR A 61 -9.91 -10.84 1.11
C THR A 61 -9.25 -9.74 0.28
N PHE A 62 -10.02 -8.78 -0.26
CA PHE A 62 -9.47 -7.63 -0.98
C PHE A 62 -8.49 -6.84 -0.11
N ARG A 63 -7.44 -6.33 -0.73
CA ARG A 63 -6.42 -5.46 -0.10
C ARG A 63 -6.03 -4.35 -1.08
N LEU A 64 -5.91 -3.12 -0.57
CA LEU A 64 -5.49 -1.96 -1.35
C LEU A 64 -4.23 -1.36 -0.74
N PHE A 65 -3.22 -1.12 -1.58
CA PHE A 65 -2.01 -0.39 -1.21
C PHE A 65 -1.83 0.79 -2.16
N LEU A 66 -1.63 1.98 -1.58
CA LEU A 66 -1.30 3.20 -2.31
C LEU A 66 0.17 3.51 -2.06
N VAL A 67 0.96 3.60 -3.13
CA VAL A 67 2.42 3.76 -3.06
C VAL A 67 2.82 5.02 -3.80
N THR A 68 3.73 5.79 -3.20
CA THR A 68 4.26 7.03 -3.78
C THR A 68 5.76 7.13 -3.54
N ARG A 69 6.46 7.76 -4.47
CA ARG A 69 7.88 8.14 -4.32
C ARG A 69 8.04 9.54 -3.74
N ASN A 70 6.97 10.33 -3.67
CA ASN A 70 7.01 11.62 -3.02
C ASN A 70 7.14 11.42 -1.49
N PRO A 71 8.22 11.90 -0.85
CA PRO A 71 8.41 11.73 0.60
C PRO A 71 7.43 12.57 1.43
N ASP A 72 6.81 13.60 0.84
CA ASP A 72 5.81 14.46 1.48
C ASP A 72 4.56 14.57 0.59
N PRO A 73 3.77 13.49 0.46
CA PRO A 73 2.56 13.52 -0.34
C PRO A 73 1.50 14.38 0.37
N TYR A 74 0.87 15.28 -0.38
CA TYR A 74 -0.25 16.05 0.15
C TYR A 74 -1.45 15.12 0.38
N LEU A 75 -1.75 14.85 1.66
CA LEU A 75 -2.93 14.12 2.09
C LEU A 75 -3.85 15.06 2.84
N PRO A 76 -5.04 15.38 2.29
CA PRO A 76 -6.00 16.19 3.02
C PRO A 76 -6.47 15.46 4.30
N PRO A 77 -6.91 16.18 5.35
CA PRO A 77 -7.19 15.58 6.66
C PRO A 77 -8.22 14.43 6.61
N ASP A 78 -9.20 14.53 5.73
CA ASP A 78 -10.19 13.49 5.47
C ASP A 78 -9.55 12.22 4.92
N ALA A 79 -8.71 12.31 3.88
CA ALA A 79 -7.96 11.17 3.36
C ALA A 79 -6.99 10.59 4.39
N ARG A 80 -6.27 11.45 5.11
CA ARG A 80 -5.27 11.04 6.11
C ARG A 80 -5.90 10.23 7.24
N SER A 81 -7.13 10.54 7.63
CA SER A 81 -7.83 9.81 8.68
C SER A 81 -8.23 8.37 8.29
N LEU A 82 -8.30 8.10 6.98
CA LEU A 82 -8.71 6.81 6.42
C LEU A 82 -7.54 5.91 6.03
N LEU A 83 -6.30 6.42 6.07
CA LEU A 83 -5.11 5.73 5.59
C LEU A 83 -4.17 5.36 6.73
N ALA A 84 -3.65 4.14 6.69
CA ALA A 84 -2.48 3.75 7.48
C ALA A 84 -1.21 4.12 6.70
N VAL A 85 -0.55 5.22 7.07
CA VAL A 85 0.65 5.71 6.38
C VAL A 85 1.90 5.04 6.94
N THR A 86 2.67 4.37 6.08
CA THR A 86 3.97 3.77 6.41
C THR A 86 5.08 4.51 5.67
N ASN A 87 6.08 5.00 6.42
CA ASN A 87 7.21 5.74 5.85
C ASN A 87 8.44 4.84 5.68
N PHE A 88 8.90 4.68 4.44
CA PHE A 88 10.10 3.90 4.08
C PHE A 88 11.34 4.76 3.83
N THR A 89 11.37 6.00 4.34
CA THR A 89 12.53 6.89 4.22
C THR A 89 13.75 6.29 4.92
N VAL A 90 14.89 6.31 4.23
CA VAL A 90 16.16 5.88 4.79
C VAL A 90 16.58 6.83 5.90
N THR A 91 16.81 6.29 7.09
CA THR A 91 17.38 7.03 8.21
C THR A 91 18.90 7.02 8.14
N ARG A 92 19.55 8.03 8.72
CA ARG A 92 21.02 8.11 8.77
C ARG A 92 21.63 6.86 9.41
N SER A 93 21.11 6.41 10.55
CA SER A 93 21.57 5.20 11.24
C SER A 93 21.33 3.94 10.39
N GLY A 94 20.21 3.86 9.68
CA GLY A 94 19.93 2.76 8.75
C GLY A 94 20.95 2.70 7.61
N LEU A 95 21.31 3.84 7.04
CA LEU A 95 22.33 3.94 6.00
C LEU A 95 23.73 3.59 6.53
N GLU A 96 24.10 4.11 7.70
CA GLU A 96 25.38 3.79 8.35
C GLU A 96 25.50 2.27 8.60
N GLY A 97 24.43 1.62 9.09
CA GLY A 97 24.40 0.18 9.28
C GLY A 97 24.52 -0.61 7.98
N GLN A 98 23.89 -0.16 6.90
CA GLN A 98 24.01 -0.78 5.57
C GLN A 98 25.44 -0.69 5.03
N LEU A 99 26.04 0.50 5.11
CA LEU A 99 27.43 0.72 4.65
C LEU A 99 28.42 -0.09 5.46
N LEU A 100 28.25 -0.15 6.78
CA LEU A 100 29.09 -0.97 7.66
C LEU A 100 29.01 -2.45 7.29
N GLY A 101 27.80 -2.98 7.06
CA GLY A 101 27.62 -4.38 6.63
C GLY A 101 28.33 -4.68 5.31
N LEU A 102 28.23 -3.77 4.33
CA LEU A 102 28.92 -3.91 3.04
C LEU A 102 30.45 -3.87 3.18
N THR A 103 30.99 -3.02 4.06
CA THR A 103 32.42 -2.95 4.33
C THR A 103 32.90 -4.22 5.02
N LEU A 104 32.20 -4.68 6.06
CA LEU A 104 32.55 -5.90 6.79
C LEU A 104 32.50 -7.13 5.89
N GLN A 105 31.54 -7.23 4.98
CA GLN A 105 31.47 -8.34 4.04
C GLN A 105 32.72 -8.44 3.14
N LYS A 106 33.37 -7.32 2.83
CA LYS A 106 34.60 -7.29 2.01
C LYS A 106 35.86 -7.45 2.85
N GLU A 107 35.92 -6.80 4.00
CA GLU A 107 37.14 -6.72 4.81
C GLU A 107 37.27 -7.85 5.83
N ARG A 108 36.14 -8.31 6.40
CA ARG A 108 36.05 -9.30 7.48
C ARG A 108 34.78 -10.16 7.36
N PRO A 109 34.65 -10.98 6.30
CA PRO A 109 33.44 -11.75 6.03
C PRO A 109 33.03 -12.68 7.19
N GLU A 110 33.98 -13.16 7.96
CA GLU A 110 33.76 -13.99 9.15
C GLU A 110 32.91 -13.30 10.23
N LEU A 111 33.02 -11.98 10.38
CA LEU A 111 32.21 -11.21 11.34
C LEU A 111 30.75 -11.08 10.89
N GLU A 112 30.52 -10.95 9.58
CA GLU A 112 29.15 -10.88 9.05
C GLU A 112 28.46 -12.26 9.12
N GLU A 113 29.21 -13.36 8.94
CA GLU A 113 28.69 -14.72 9.13
C GLU A 113 28.28 -14.94 10.58
N GLN A 114 29.12 -14.58 11.55
CA GLN A 114 28.78 -14.68 12.98
C GLN A 114 27.53 -13.86 13.35
N LYS A 115 27.45 -12.62 12.88
CA LYS A 115 26.28 -11.75 13.09
C LYS A 115 25.02 -12.38 12.49
N SER A 116 25.11 -12.93 11.27
CA SER A 116 24.01 -13.63 10.61
C SER A 116 23.55 -14.86 11.40
N THR A 117 24.48 -15.67 11.93
CA THR A 117 24.14 -16.83 12.77
C THR A 117 23.46 -16.41 14.09
N MET A 118 23.85 -15.30 14.70
CA MET A 118 23.25 -14.84 15.96
C MET A 118 21.86 -14.21 15.81
N LEU A 119 21.56 -13.63 14.64
CA LEU A 119 20.29 -12.96 14.36
C LEU A 119 19.23 -13.91 13.75
N ARG A 120 19.59 -15.17 13.51
CA ARG A 120 18.75 -16.19 12.87
C ARG A 120 18.08 -17.08 13.91
#